data_AF-A0A2W5V5N9-F1
#
_entry.id   AF-A0A2W5V5N9-F1
#
_cell.length_a   1.000
_cell.length_b   1.000
_cell.length_c   1.000
_cell.angle_alpha   90.00
_cell.angle_beta   90.00
_cell.angle_gamma   90.00
#
_symmetry.space_group_name_H-M   'P 1'
#
loop_
_entity.id
_entity.type
_entity.pdbx_description
1 polymer ?
#
loop_
_entity_poly.entity_id
_entity_poly.type
_entity_poly.pdbx_seq_one_letter_code
_entity_poly.pdbx_strand_id
1 'polypeptide(L)'
;MRLVVDTSALVAIITGEPERAAFLGVLAQGDEMLLSEINYAEAGIVLVARGYLADQQAFDTWLEGARIQVAREPALHEPALKAYLAYGKGRHPAGLNLADSFAYALAKTLDAPLLYKGDDFALTDIRAAL
;
A
#
# COMPACT_ATOMS: atom_id res chain seq x y z
N MET A 1 -9.54 -4.75 -12.89
CA MET A 1 -9.48 -3.39 -12.29
C MET A 1 -8.05 -3.12 -11.81
N ARG A 2 -7.56 -1.89 -11.93
CA ARG A 2 -6.28 -1.48 -11.32
C ARG A 2 -6.44 -1.30 -9.81
N LEU A 3 -5.49 -1.74 -9.01
CA LEU A 3 -5.51 -1.70 -7.55
C LEU A 3 -4.20 -1.16 -7.02
N VAL A 4 -4.26 -0.31 -6.00
CA VAL A 4 -3.07 0.10 -5.24
C VAL A 4 -3.02 -0.64 -3.91
N VAL A 5 -1.84 -1.07 -3.51
CA VAL A 5 -1.60 -1.88 -2.32
C VAL A 5 -0.71 -1.11 -1.35
N ASP A 6 -1.22 -0.91 -0.15
CA ASP A 6 -0.47 -0.29 0.95
C ASP A 6 0.44 -1.32 1.67
N THR A 7 1.45 -0.81 2.36
CA THR A 7 2.37 -1.60 3.20
C THR A 7 1.61 -2.47 4.20
N SER A 8 0.59 -1.93 4.87
CA SER A 8 -0.18 -2.65 5.88
C SER A 8 -0.86 -3.91 5.32
N ALA A 9 -1.34 -3.86 4.07
CA ALA A 9 -1.91 -5.00 3.40
C ALA A 9 -0.87 -6.07 3.07
N LEU A 10 0.30 -5.67 2.56
CA LEU A 10 1.41 -6.59 2.27
C LEU A 10 1.89 -7.31 3.53
N VAL A 11 2.07 -6.56 4.62
CA VAL A 11 2.47 -7.12 5.91
C VAL A 11 1.44 -8.13 6.37
N ALA A 12 0.16 -7.76 6.42
CA ALA A 12 -0.91 -8.66 6.87
C ALA A 12 -1.00 -9.95 6.05
N ILE A 13 -0.82 -9.88 4.73
CA ILE A 13 -0.80 -11.09 3.90
C ILE A 13 0.39 -11.95 4.30
N ILE A 14 1.61 -11.42 4.31
CA ILE A 14 2.83 -12.23 4.49
C ILE A 14 2.92 -12.81 5.91
N THR A 15 2.52 -12.05 6.92
CA THR A 15 2.55 -12.47 8.33
C THR A 15 1.43 -13.43 8.70
N GLY A 16 0.44 -13.65 7.82
CA GLY A 16 -0.66 -14.57 8.08
C GLY A 16 -1.75 -14.00 8.99
N GLU A 17 -1.95 -12.68 8.95
CA GLU A 17 -2.97 -12.02 9.76
C GLU A 17 -4.41 -12.40 9.34
N PRO A 18 -5.43 -12.19 10.19
CA PRO A 18 -6.81 -12.62 9.92
C PRO A 18 -7.38 -12.12 8.59
N GLU A 19 -6.97 -10.94 8.14
CA GLU A 19 -7.42 -10.30 6.90
C GLU A 19 -6.84 -10.96 5.63
N ARG A 20 -5.80 -11.79 5.77
CA ARG A 20 -5.04 -12.38 4.65
C ARG A 20 -5.94 -12.97 3.57
N ALA A 21 -6.94 -13.76 3.96
CA ALA A 21 -7.82 -14.43 3.00
C ALA A 21 -8.63 -13.42 2.16
N ALA A 22 -9.15 -12.38 2.80
CA ALA A 22 -9.88 -11.31 2.11
C ALA A 22 -8.95 -10.52 1.18
N PHE A 23 -7.75 -10.19 1.63
CA PHE A 23 -6.77 -9.41 0.86
C PHE A 23 -6.33 -10.18 -0.39
N LEU A 24 -6.03 -11.48 -0.27
CA LEU A 24 -5.73 -12.34 -1.41
C LEU A 24 -6.91 -12.45 -2.38
N GLY A 25 -8.15 -12.47 -1.88
CA GLY A 25 -9.36 -12.44 -2.70
C GLY A 25 -9.46 -11.18 -3.56
N VAL A 26 -9.13 -10.02 -3.00
CA VAL A 26 -9.10 -8.74 -3.73
C VAL A 26 -7.98 -8.72 -4.77
N LEU A 27 -6.77 -9.15 -4.40
CA LEU A 27 -5.63 -9.24 -5.34
C LEU A 27 -5.92 -10.17 -6.53
N ALA A 28 -6.65 -11.26 -6.31
CA ALA A 28 -7.03 -12.18 -7.37
C ALA A 28 -7.97 -11.57 -8.42
N GLN A 29 -8.77 -10.56 -8.05
CA GLN A 29 -9.69 -9.84 -8.94
C GLN A 29 -9.05 -8.62 -9.62
N GLY A 30 -7.82 -8.24 -9.22
CA GLY A 30 -7.05 -7.17 -9.83
C GLY A 30 -6.48 -7.57 -11.19
N ASP A 31 -6.54 -6.65 -12.15
CA ASP A 31 -5.85 -6.78 -13.45
C ASP A 31 -4.41 -6.29 -13.33
N GLU A 32 -4.19 -5.27 -12.50
CA GLU A 32 -2.90 -4.61 -12.28
C GLU A 32 -2.82 -4.17 -10.83
N MET A 33 -1.86 -4.71 -10.08
CA MET A 33 -1.64 -4.38 -8.67
C MET A 33 -0.34 -3.60 -8.53
N LEU A 34 -0.45 -2.42 -7.93
CA LEU A 34 0.63 -1.46 -7.87
C LEU A 34 0.90 -1.04 -6.42
N LEU A 35 2.14 -0.72 -6.11
CA LEU A 35 2.50 -0.01 -4.88
C LEU A 35 3.47 1.12 -5.19
N SER A 36 3.58 2.10 -4.30
CA SER A 36 4.58 3.15 -4.43
C SER A 36 5.98 2.64 -4.08
N GLU A 37 7.02 3.34 -4.54
CA GLU A 37 8.41 3.08 -4.15
C GLU A 37 8.64 3.19 -2.63
N ILE A 38 7.88 4.07 -1.95
CA ILE A 38 7.94 4.22 -0.50
C ILE A 38 7.31 3.03 0.21
N ASN A 39 6.15 2.56 -0.26
CA ASN A 39 5.51 1.37 0.30
C ASN A 39 6.33 0.11 0.06
N TYR A 40 7.05 0.02 -1.07
CA TYR A 40 7.98 -1.07 -1.35
C TYR A 40 9.09 -1.10 -0.31
N ALA A 41 9.76 0.04 -0.11
CA ALA A 41 10.85 0.14 0.84
C ALA A 41 10.38 -0.15 2.26
N GLU A 42 9.26 0.41 2.69
CA GLU A 42 8.70 0.21 4.02
C GLU A 42 8.32 -1.26 4.27
N ALA A 43 7.55 -1.88 3.36
CA ALA A 43 7.15 -3.28 3.49
C ALA A 43 8.38 -4.20 3.55
N GLY A 44 9.35 -4.00 2.64
CA GLY A 44 10.59 -4.77 2.62
C GLY A 44 11.38 -4.64 3.93
N ILE A 45 11.55 -3.40 4.43
CA ILE A 45 12.21 -3.13 5.72
C ILE A 45 11.50 -3.86 6.85
N VAL A 46 10.17 -3.71 6.95
CA VAL A 46 9.37 -4.30 8.03
C VAL A 46 9.46 -5.83 8.03
N LEU A 47 9.31 -6.45 6.85
CA LEU A 47 9.24 -7.91 6.71
C LEU A 47 10.60 -8.58 6.92
N VAL A 48 11.67 -7.98 6.41
CA VAL A 48 13.04 -8.48 6.60
C VAL A 48 13.48 -8.26 8.05
N ALA A 49 13.26 -7.08 8.62
CA ALA A 49 13.64 -6.79 10.02
C ALA A 49 12.93 -7.68 11.03
N ARG A 50 11.71 -8.15 10.71
CA ARG A 50 10.95 -9.09 11.55
C ARG A 50 11.22 -10.56 11.24
N GLY A 51 12.08 -10.87 10.25
CA GLY A 51 12.46 -12.25 9.91
C GLY A 51 11.43 -13.05 9.12
N TYR A 52 10.43 -12.39 8.52
CA TYR A 52 9.45 -13.06 7.63
C TYR A 52 10.00 -13.31 6.23
N LEU A 53 10.97 -12.50 5.80
CA LEU A 53 11.69 -12.64 4.54
C LEU A 53 13.19 -12.56 4.81
N ALA A 54 13.97 -13.31 4.04
CA ALA A 54 15.41 -13.39 4.25
C ALA A 54 16.14 -12.10 3.81
N ASP A 55 15.73 -11.54 2.68
CA ASP A 55 16.37 -10.41 2.02
C ASP A 55 15.43 -9.73 1.00
N GLN A 56 15.99 -8.77 0.26
CA GLN A 56 15.29 -8.04 -0.80
C GLN A 56 14.86 -8.95 -1.97
N GLN A 57 15.64 -9.97 -2.32
CA GLN A 57 15.31 -10.89 -3.41
C GLN A 57 14.11 -11.79 -3.06
N ALA A 58 14.02 -12.24 -1.80
CA ALA A 58 12.86 -12.97 -1.31
C ALA A 58 11.59 -12.12 -1.36
N PHE A 59 11.70 -10.82 -1.08
CA PHE A 59 10.57 -9.89 -1.20
C PHE A 59 10.15 -9.68 -2.66
N ASP A 60 11.09 -9.44 -3.57
CA ASP A 60 10.80 -9.30 -4.99
C ASP A 60 10.13 -10.56 -5.56
N THR A 61 10.65 -11.74 -5.22
CA THR A 61 10.07 -13.03 -5.64
C THR A 61 8.63 -13.18 -5.16
N TRP A 62 8.35 -12.73 -3.94
CA TRP A 62 6.98 -12.75 -3.41
C TRP A 62 6.06 -11.78 -4.16
N LEU A 63 6.52 -10.54 -4.42
CA LEU A 63 5.77 -9.55 -5.18
C LEU A 63 5.46 -10.03 -6.61
N GLU A 64 6.44 -10.65 -7.28
CA GLU A 64 6.27 -11.28 -8.59
C GLU A 64 5.19 -12.36 -8.56
N GLY A 65 5.23 -13.26 -7.57
CA GLY A 65 4.21 -14.30 -7.39
C GLY A 65 2.82 -13.73 -7.12
N ALA A 66 2.74 -12.60 -6.41
CA ALA A 66 1.50 -11.86 -6.17
C ALA A 66 1.07 -10.97 -7.36
N ARG A 67 1.88 -10.88 -8.42
CA ARG A 67 1.72 -9.99 -9.59
C ARG A 67 1.64 -8.50 -9.20
N ILE A 68 2.30 -8.11 -8.12
CA ILE A 68 2.34 -6.73 -7.62
C ILE A 68 3.62 -6.06 -8.13
N GLN A 69 3.52 -4.84 -8.66
CA GLN A 69 4.64 -4.11 -9.24
C GLN A 69 4.81 -2.72 -8.61
N VAL A 70 6.04 -2.26 -8.49
CA VAL A 70 6.31 -0.86 -8.12
C VAL A 70 5.87 0.04 -9.26
N ALA A 71 4.98 0.99 -8.99
CA ALA A 71 4.52 1.94 -9.98
C ALA A 71 5.68 2.83 -10.44
N ARG A 72 5.87 2.92 -11.77
CA ARG A 72 6.90 3.78 -12.38
C ARG A 72 6.39 5.18 -12.69
N GLU A 73 5.08 5.32 -12.85
CA GLU A 73 4.37 6.57 -13.14
C GLU A 73 3.04 6.55 -12.40
N PRO A 74 2.49 7.72 -12.03
CA PRO A 74 3.08 9.06 -12.15
C PRO A 74 4.03 9.38 -10.98
N ALA A 75 4.82 10.45 -11.11
CA ALA A 75 5.63 10.96 -10.01
C ALA A 75 4.75 11.39 -8.81
N LEU A 76 5.07 10.90 -7.61
CA LEU A 76 4.20 11.04 -6.43
C LEU A 76 4.62 12.14 -5.44
N HIS A 77 5.78 12.77 -5.61
CA HIS A 77 6.32 13.75 -4.67
C HIS A 77 5.34 14.90 -4.37
N GLU A 78 4.74 15.49 -5.41
CA GLU A 78 3.74 16.56 -5.26
C GLU A 78 2.39 16.05 -4.71
N PRO A 79 1.76 15.01 -5.31
CA PRO A 79 0.50 14.46 -4.78
C PRO A 79 0.59 13.97 -3.33
N ALA A 80 1.70 13.32 -2.95
CA ALA A 80 1.90 12.83 -1.57
C ALA A 80 2.02 13.99 -0.58
N LEU A 81 2.74 15.06 -0.92
CA LEU A 81 2.80 16.25 -0.07
C LEU A 81 1.40 16.88 0.09
N LYS A 82 0.62 16.98 -1.00
CA LYS A 82 -0.77 17.47 -0.93
C LYS A 82 -1.62 16.60 -0.01
N ALA A 83 -1.50 15.28 -0.12
CA ALA A 83 -2.19 14.32 0.75
C ALA A 83 -1.84 14.52 2.22
N TYR A 84 -0.55 14.63 2.56
CA TYR A 84 -0.11 14.87 3.93
C TYR A 84 -0.62 16.22 4.48
N LEU A 85 -0.62 17.27 3.65
CA LEU A 85 -1.12 18.58 4.08
C LEU A 85 -2.63 18.57 4.35
N ALA A 86 -3.39 17.74 3.62
CA ALA A 86 -4.83 17.58 3.79
C ALA A 86 -5.21 16.64 4.95
N TYR A 87 -4.52 15.51 5.08
CA TYR A 87 -4.94 14.39 5.94
C TYR A 87 -3.89 13.92 6.95
N GLY A 88 -2.73 14.57 7.00
CA GLY A 88 -1.57 14.09 7.75
C GLY A 88 -1.69 14.12 9.27
N LYS A 89 -0.87 13.29 9.92
CA LYS A 89 -0.76 13.19 11.38
C LYS A 89 -0.48 14.55 12.04
N GLY A 90 -1.27 14.85 13.07
CA GLY A 90 -1.21 16.13 13.78
C GLY A 90 -1.87 17.30 13.05
N ARG A 91 -2.49 17.06 11.89
CA ARG A 91 -3.21 18.07 11.09
C ARG A 91 -4.67 17.71 10.89
N HIS A 92 -4.96 16.43 10.66
CA HIS A 92 -6.29 15.91 10.39
C HIS A 92 -6.56 14.63 11.18
N PRO A 93 -7.81 14.32 11.57
CA PRO A 93 -8.16 13.07 12.26
C PRO A 93 -7.77 11.78 11.54
N ALA A 94 -7.74 11.77 10.20
CA ALA A 94 -7.25 10.64 9.39
C ALA A 94 -5.79 10.27 9.72
N GLY A 95 -4.96 11.27 10.01
CA GLY A 95 -3.65 11.05 10.60
C GLY A 95 -2.60 10.38 9.69
N LEU A 96 -2.67 10.55 8.37
CA LEU A 96 -1.77 9.90 7.42
C LEU A 96 -0.29 10.18 7.74
N ASN A 97 0.54 9.13 7.72
CA ASN A 97 1.98 9.23 7.80
C ASN A 97 2.61 9.40 6.39
N LEU A 98 3.95 9.38 6.30
CA LEU A 98 4.65 9.52 5.02
C LEU A 98 4.27 8.41 4.02
N ALA A 99 4.36 7.14 4.42
CA ALA A 99 4.05 6.01 3.55
C ALA A 99 2.57 6.00 3.16
N ASP A 100 1.67 6.27 4.10
CA ASP A 100 0.24 6.38 3.82
C ASP A 100 -0.03 7.48 2.78
N SER A 101 0.69 8.61 2.86
CA SER A 101 0.56 9.71 1.91
C SER A 101 0.95 9.30 0.49
N PHE A 102 1.94 8.42 0.33
CA PHE A 102 2.35 7.89 -0.97
C PHE A 102 1.37 6.82 -1.49
N ALA A 103 0.87 5.94 -0.63
CA ALA A 103 -0.17 4.98 -0.98
C ALA A 103 -1.44 5.68 -1.44
N TYR A 104 -1.90 6.67 -0.66
CA TYR A 104 -3.05 7.52 -0.99
C TYR A 104 -2.82 8.27 -2.31
N ALA A 105 -1.65 8.91 -2.48
CA ALA A 105 -1.32 9.67 -3.67
C ALA A 105 -1.36 8.81 -4.94
N LEU A 106 -0.78 7.61 -4.89
CA LEU A 106 -0.77 6.69 -6.02
C LEU A 106 -2.20 6.26 -6.38
N ALA A 107 -2.98 5.86 -5.37
CA ALA A 107 -4.36 5.43 -5.55
C ALA A 107 -5.24 6.55 -6.13
N LYS A 108 -5.14 7.77 -5.59
CA LYS A 108 -5.86 8.94 -6.13
C LYS A 108 -5.45 9.30 -7.55
N THR A 109 -4.15 9.31 -7.84
CA THR A 109 -3.69 9.74 -9.16
C THR A 109 -4.05 8.74 -10.26
N LEU A 110 -4.15 7.45 -9.90
CA LEU A 110 -4.54 6.38 -10.82
C LEU A 110 -6.06 6.10 -10.85
N ASP A 111 -6.85 6.86 -10.09
CA ASP A 111 -8.29 6.60 -9.85
C ASP A 111 -8.58 5.13 -9.45
N ALA A 112 -7.66 4.55 -8.68
CA ALA A 112 -7.68 3.15 -8.28
C ALA A 112 -8.16 3.02 -6.82
N PRO A 113 -8.83 1.93 -6.44
CA PRO A 113 -9.06 1.62 -5.04
C PRO A 113 -7.75 1.27 -4.34
N LEU A 114 -7.70 1.55 -3.04
CA LEU A 114 -6.56 1.24 -2.17
C LEU A 114 -6.89 0.05 -1.27
N LEU A 115 -6.03 -0.97 -1.29
CA LEU A 115 -6.05 -2.10 -0.37
C LEU A 115 -5.12 -1.80 0.81
N TYR A 116 -5.69 -1.69 2.01
CA TYR A 116 -5.00 -1.39 3.26
C TYR A 116 -5.68 -2.14 4.41
N LYS A 117 -5.01 -2.20 5.56
CA LYS A 117 -5.55 -2.76 6.79
C LYS A 117 -6.02 -1.65 7.74
N GLY A 118 -7.11 -1.89 8.46
CA GLY A 118 -7.58 -1.02 9.55
C GLY A 118 -8.32 0.21 9.04
N ASP A 119 -8.23 1.31 9.78
CA ASP A 119 -9.00 2.54 9.55
C ASP A 119 -8.14 3.73 9.10
N ASP A 120 -6.86 3.50 8.75
CA ASP A 120 -5.87 4.55 8.50
C ASP A 120 -6.28 5.52 7.38
N PHE A 121 -7.14 5.07 6.45
CA PHE A 121 -7.67 5.88 5.36
C PHE A 121 -9.17 6.16 5.46
N ALA A 122 -9.84 5.71 6.53
CA ALA A 122 -11.31 5.76 6.67
C ALA A 122 -11.87 7.19 6.71
N LEU A 123 -11.07 8.15 7.18
CA LEU A 123 -11.42 9.58 7.23
C LEU A 123 -10.82 10.38 6.08
N THR A 124 -10.50 9.71 4.97
CA THR A 124 -10.09 10.34 3.71
C THR A 124 -11.17 10.12 2.64
N ASP A 125 -11.00 10.70 1.46
CA ASP A 125 -11.87 10.49 0.31
C ASP A 125 -11.41 9.34 -0.61
N ILE A 126 -10.41 8.52 -0.21
CA ILE A 126 -9.97 7.38 -1.03
C ILE A 126 -11.01 6.25 -1.04
N ARG A 127 -11.14 5.56 -2.18
CA ARG A 127 -11.95 4.36 -2.29
C ARG A 127 -11.20 3.17 -1.71
N ALA A 128 -11.74 2.55 -0.65
CA ALA A 128 -11.23 1.29 -0.14
C ALA A 128 -11.49 0.15 -1.14
N ALA A 129 -10.58 -0.82 -1.20
CA ALA A 129 -10.73 -2.01 -2.02
C ALA A 129 -11.53 -3.13 -1.33
N LEU A 130 -11.84 -2.95 -0.05
CA LEU A 130 -12.67 -3.83 0.79
C LEU A 130 -13.86 -3.07 1.37
#